data_AF-A0A0F0HWC7-F1
#
_entry.id   AF-A0A0F0HWC7-F1
#
_cell.length_a   1.000
_cell.length_b   1.000
_cell.length_c   1.000
_cell.angle_alpha   90.00
_cell.angle_beta   90.00
_cell.angle_gamma   90.00
#
_symmetry.space_group_name_H-M   'P 1'
#
loop_
_entity.id
_entity.type
_entity.pdbx_description
1 polymer ?
#
loop_
_entity_poly.entity_id
_entity_poly.type
_entity_poly.pdbx_seq_one_letter_code
_entity_poly.pdbx_strand_id
1 'polypeptide(L)' 'MTTATHSLPGTESPFALSHLDALEAESVHVFREVAGEFERPVILFSGGKDSIVMLHLALKAF' A
#
# COMPACT_ATOMS: atom_id res chain seq x y z
N MET A 1 -1.70 -15.88 -18.47
CA MET A 1 -2.24 -16.62 -17.31
C MET A 1 -1.18 -16.56 -16.23
N THR A 2 -1.27 -15.58 -15.34
CA THR A 2 -0.27 -15.35 -14.29
C THR A 2 -0.67 -16.16 -13.07
N THR A 3 0.22 -17.04 -12.63
CA THR A 3 0.04 -18.01 -11.56
C THR A 3 -0.27 -17.29 -10.25
N ALA A 4 -1.49 -17.47 -9.73
CA ALA A 4 -1.80 -17.14 -8.35
C ALA A 4 -1.12 -18.17 -7.46
N THR A 5 -0.11 -17.77 -6.70
CA THR A 5 0.47 -18.59 -5.64
C THR A 5 -0.58 -18.69 -4.53
N HIS A 6 -1.36 -19.76 -4.54
CA HIS A 6 -2.23 -20.13 -3.44
C HIS A 6 -1.36 -20.69 -2.31
N SER A 7 -1.14 -19.90 -1.24
CA SER A 7 -0.51 -20.41 -0.02
C SER A 7 -1.41 -21.47 0.63
N LEU A 8 -0.80 -22.54 1.14
CA LEU A 8 -1.49 -23.65 1.78
C LEU A 8 -1.96 -23.24 3.19
N PRO A 9 -3.19 -23.60 3.62
CA PRO A 9 -3.69 -23.22 4.93
C PRO A 9 -3.01 -24.11 6.00
N GLY A 10 -2.06 -23.55 6.76
CA GLY A 10 -1.51 -24.27 7.90
C GLY A 10 -0.18 -23.79 8.51
N THR A 11 0.56 -22.89 7.86
CA THR A 11 1.91 -22.48 8.33
C THR A 11 2.13 -20.97 8.29
N GLU A 12 1.09 -20.15 8.37
CA GLU A 12 1.26 -18.72 8.54
C GLU A 12 1.07 -18.36 10.02
N SER A 13 2.12 -17.81 10.62
CA SER A 13 2.02 -17.22 11.96
C SER A 13 0.85 -16.23 11.93
N PRO A 14 -0.12 -16.29 12.86
CA PRO A 14 -1.26 -15.36 12.86
C PRO A 14 -0.84 -13.89 13.04
N PHE A 15 0.44 -13.64 13.31
CA PHE A 15 1.04 -12.32 13.43
C PHE A 15 1.93 -11.93 12.23
N ALA A 16 2.12 -12.82 11.24
CA ALA A 16 2.88 -12.51 10.05
C ALA A 16 2.00 -11.72 9.07
N LEU A 17 2.47 -10.53 8.68
CA LEU A 17 1.85 -9.77 7.61
C LEU A 17 2.05 -10.50 6.28
N SER A 18 1.02 -10.53 5.44
CA SER A 18 1.24 -10.90 4.05
C SER A 18 2.16 -9.89 3.37
N HIS A 19 2.78 -10.28 2.25
CA HIS A 19 3.64 -9.37 1.51
C HIS A 19 2.92 -8.08 1.09
N LEU A 20 1.63 -8.18 0.69
CA LEU A 20 0.84 -7.02 0.30
C LEU A 20 0.44 -6.16 1.51
N ASP A 21 0.13 -6.78 2.65
CA ASP A 21 -0.16 -6.02 3.89
C ASP A 21 1.06 -5.24 4.36
N ALA A 22 2.26 -5.82 4.24
CA ALA A 22 3.51 -5.14 4.56
C ALA A 22 3.76 -3.94 3.65
N LEU A 23 3.61 -4.10 2.33
CA LEU A 23 3.76 -3.00 1.35
C LEU A 23 2.72 -1.90 1.54
N GLU A 24 1.49 -2.28 1.87
CA GLU A 24 0.42 -1.33 2.16
C GLU A 24 0.73 -0.51 3.42
N ALA A 25 1.16 -1.17 4.50
CA ALA A 25 1.54 -0.51 5.74
C ALA A 25 2.72 0.47 5.53
N GLU A 26 3.75 0.06 4.79
CA GLU A 26 4.88 0.91 4.42
C GLU A 26 4.43 2.11 3.57
N SER A 27 3.57 1.89 2.58
CA SER A 27 3.07 2.97 1.73
C SER A 27 2.23 3.99 2.51
N VAL A 28 1.36 3.53 3.40
CA VAL A 28 0.57 4.40 4.30
C VAL A 28 1.49 5.21 5.21
N HIS A 29 2.55 4.58 5.74
CA HIS A 29 3.54 5.27 6.56
C HIS A 29 4.23 6.41 5.79
N VAL A 30 4.67 6.15 4.56
CA VAL A 30 5.29 7.18 3.70
C VAL A 30 4.32 8.34 3.42
N PHE A 31 3.04 8.06 3.13
CA PHE A 31 2.05 9.13 2.94
C PHE A 31 1.89 10.03 4.16
N ARG A 32 1.89 9.43 5.37
CA ARG A 32 1.78 10.19 6.63
C ARG A 32 3.03 11.01 6.92
N GLU A 33 4.21 10.48 6.60
CA GLU A 33 5.47 11.22 6.72
C GLU A 33 5.46 12.44 5.80
N VAL A 34 5.12 12.26 4.51
CA VAL A 34 5.03 13.37 3.55
C VAL A 34 3.98 14.41 3.99
N ALA A 35 2.85 13.98 4.55
CA ALA A 35 1.85 14.91 5.06
C ALA A 35 2.28 15.66 6.33
N GLY A 36 3.19 15.08 7.13
CA GLY A 36 3.78 15.73 8.31
C GLY A 36 4.93 16.68 7.99
N GLU A 37 5.71 16.38 6.95
CA GLU A 37 6.94 17.11 6.60
C GLU A 37 6.71 18.27 5.60
N PHE A 38 5.62 18.23 4.81
CA PHE A 38 5.35 19.23 3.78
C PHE A 38 4.05 20.00 4.04
N GLU A 39 4.07 21.32 3.85
CA GLU A 39 2.88 22.18 4.06
C GLU A 39 1.79 21.99 2.99
N ARG A 40 2.18 21.61 1.76
CA ARG A 40 1.29 21.52 0.59
C ARG A 40 1.63 20.31 -0.30
N PRO A 41 1.51 19.08 0.21
CA PRO A 41 1.77 17.89 -0.57
C PRO A 41 0.72 17.73 -1.68
N VAL A 42 1.16 17.23 -2.84
CA VAL A 42 0.30 16.92 -3.99
C VAL A 42 0.61 15.53 -4.51
N ILE A 43 -0.40 14.87 -5.09
CA ILE A 43 -0.23 13.60 -5.81
C ILE A 43 -0.26 13.91 -7.30
N LEU A 44 0.80 13.53 -8.02
CA LEU A 44 0.80 13.56 -9.48
C LEU A 44 -0.05 12.42 -10.01
N PHE A 45 -1.21 12.75 -10.57
CA PHE A 45 -2.21 11.76 -10.98
C PHE A 45 -2.33 11.68 -12.50
N SER A 46 -1.96 10.54 -13.09
CA SER A 46 -2.04 10.30 -14.53
C SER A 46 -3.31 9.56 -14.96
N GLY A 47 -4.10 9.04 -14.03
CA GLY A 47 -5.24 8.17 -14.31
C GLY A 47 -4.86 6.72 -14.69
N GLY A 48 -3.56 6.38 -14.68
CA GLY A 48 -3.09 5.01 -14.87
C GLY A 48 -3.19 4.16 -13.60
N LYS A 49 -2.99 2.84 -13.74
CA LYS A 49 -3.12 1.86 -12.64
C LYS A 49 -2.29 2.23 -11.41
N ASP A 50 -1.06 2.70 -11.62
CA ASP A 50 -0.12 2.97 -10.54
C ASP A 50 -0.58 4.21 -9.73
N SER A 51 -1.03 5.25 -10.42
CA SER A 51 -1.59 6.45 -9.77
C SER A 51 -2.93 6.20 -9.08
N ILE A 52 -3.73 5.24 -9.57
CA ILE A 52 -4.97 4.80 -8.89
C ILE A 52 -4.65 4.06 -7.59
N VAL A 53 -3.66 3.16 -7.61
CA VAL A 53 -3.19 2.47 -6.39
C VAL A 53 -2.63 3.48 -5.39
N MET A 54 -1.82 4.45 -5.84
CA MET A 54 -1.34 5.52 -4.97
C MET A 54 -2.47 6.36 -4.37
N LEU A 55 -3.50 6.71 -5.15
CA LEU A 55 -4.68 7.42 -4.64
C LEU A 55 -5.42 6.59 -3.58
N HIS A 56 -5.59 5.28 -3.82
CA HIS A 56 -6.22 4.38 -2.86
C HIS A 56 -5.43 4.31 -1.55
N LEU A 57 -4.09 4.18 -1.62
CA LEU A 57 -3.21 4.16 -0.45
C LEU A 57 -3.25 5.50 0.30
N ALA A 58 -3.29 6.63 -0.41
CA ALA A 58 -3.46 7.95 0.19
C ALA A 58 -4.79 8.06 0.95
N LEU A 59 -5.89 7.54 0.39
CA LEU A 59 -7.19 7.48 1.07
C LEU A 59 -7.20 6.55 2.29
N LYS A 60 -6.36 5.52 2.34
CA LYS A 60 -6.20 4.67 3.54
C LYS A 60 -5.34 5.31 4.62
N ALA A 61 -4.47 6.24 4.24
CA ALA A 61 -3.57 6.90 5.18
C ALA A 61 -4.27 7.90 6.11
N PHE A 62 -5.46 8.40 5.73
CA PHE A 62 -6.21 9.48 6.40
C PHE A 62 -7.68 9.13 6.56
#